data_AF-A0A819RJ73-F1
#
_entry.id   AF-A0A819RJ73-F1
#
_cell.length_a   1.000
_cell.length_b   1.000
_cell.length_c   1.000
_cell.angle_alpha   90.00
_cell.angle_beta   90.00
_cell.angle_gamma   90.00
#
_symmetry.space_group_name_H-M   'P 1'
#
loop_
_entity.id
_entity.type
_entity.pdbx_description
1 polymer ?
#
loop_
_entity_poly.entity_id
_entity_poly.type
_entity_poly.pdbx_seq_one_letter_code
_entity_poly.pdbx_strand_id
1 'polypeptide(L)'
;DDEYPLLTSLSKDDFNELIEIISMSGIRNSSNRSKRTAIGIYLCKLRLGLSNRLLACMFQLQDKRTVSKIIDSARQAILKNFVPYNLGFGHVSRQDVIDQHTTTIARELMNGGGSNTAIVVIDGTYIYIQKSRNNQFQRKTFNLYKKRSLLKPMMIVTTTGYIVACIGPFFSDFNNNDASIMKDILLRNTDNILNWLKEHDILVVDRGFRDSVSVIQALGLDVAMPPFLDESDLSIVCALINHYQTPMATPKTEDSEVGQKIMQLLHQKNKIQLLLEENDLIKRTSQWETINHDEIMDCFPIMSEEYVGDLTFGTKFSFEFYSRMYLSVGVFQLKRARSYAEEKCSTTDLTGIVDYTVQRYKSISNLIRVLTQSAHSNRIIYHPTIQFTNEQILGWWCDCFTGARFLGCCSHISSAIWFLGCEWWQTQKHHMPSGSYMNLATDAIQVSDCYDSSDGGDDDYSRYSLS
;
A
#
# COMPACT_ATOMS: atom_id res chain seq x y z
N ASP A 1 -12.04 -20.14 9.54
CA ASP A 1 -12.81 -18.90 9.71
C ASP A 1 -11.95 -17.65 9.50
N ASP A 2 -10.68 -17.67 9.90
CA ASP A 2 -9.71 -16.56 9.72
C ASP A 2 -9.46 -16.13 8.26
N GLU A 3 -9.65 -17.03 7.30
CA GLU A 3 -9.46 -16.73 5.88
C GLU A 3 -10.49 -15.73 5.32
N TYR A 4 -11.70 -15.65 5.90
CA TYR A 4 -12.74 -14.74 5.42
C TYR A 4 -12.32 -13.27 5.65
N PRO A 5 -11.99 -12.83 6.89
CA PRO A 5 -11.48 -11.48 7.10
C PRO A 5 -10.23 -11.16 6.28
N LEU A 6 -9.32 -12.13 6.13
CA LEU A 6 -8.09 -11.95 5.36
C LEU A 6 -8.38 -11.67 3.87
N LEU A 7 -9.23 -12.50 3.25
CA LEU A 7 -9.47 -12.45 1.81
C LEU A 7 -10.55 -11.45 1.42
N THR A 8 -11.61 -11.28 2.22
CA THR A 8 -12.79 -10.49 1.82
C THR A 8 -13.03 -9.26 2.68
N SER A 9 -12.28 -9.07 3.77
CA SER A 9 -12.53 -8.09 4.86
C SER A 9 -13.80 -8.29 5.67
N LEU A 10 -14.58 -9.34 5.39
CA LEU A 10 -15.81 -9.66 6.10
C LEU A 10 -15.60 -10.86 7.00
N SER A 11 -16.32 -10.91 8.12
CA SER A 11 -16.44 -12.18 8.84
C SER A 11 -17.17 -13.20 7.97
N LYS A 12 -17.10 -14.48 8.35
CA LYS A 12 -17.81 -15.54 7.62
C LYS A 12 -19.32 -15.32 7.63
N ASP A 13 -19.87 -14.80 8.73
CA ASP A 13 -21.29 -14.57 8.90
C ASP A 13 -21.75 -13.37 8.06
N ASP A 14 -21.04 -12.25 8.12
CA ASP A 14 -21.34 -11.08 7.27
C ASP A 14 -21.22 -11.43 5.78
N PHE A 15 -20.25 -12.27 5.43
CA PHE A 15 -20.11 -12.75 4.07
C PHE A 15 -21.31 -13.61 3.65
N ASN A 16 -21.80 -14.50 4.53
CA ASN A 16 -23.00 -15.30 4.25
C ASN A 16 -24.22 -14.42 4.04
N GLU A 17 -24.44 -13.43 4.93
CA GLU A 17 -25.51 -12.45 4.81
C GLU A 17 -25.43 -11.69 3.47
N LEU A 18 -24.25 -11.22 3.09
CA LEU A 18 -24.03 -10.56 1.80
C LEU A 18 -24.37 -11.47 0.61
N ILE A 19 -24.01 -12.76 0.68
CA ILE A 19 -24.39 -13.74 -0.36
C ILE A 19 -25.91 -13.86 -0.44
N GLU A 20 -26.62 -13.90 0.69
CA GLU A 20 -28.09 -14.00 0.73
C GLU A 20 -28.73 -12.78 0.07
N ILE A 21 -28.31 -11.57 0.46
CA ILE A 21 -28.79 -10.31 -0.11
C ILE A 21 -28.60 -10.28 -1.65
N ILE A 22 -27.40 -10.63 -2.13
CA ILE A 22 -27.09 -10.57 -3.58
C ILE A 22 -27.78 -11.69 -4.37
N SER A 23 -27.99 -12.85 -3.73
CA SER A 23 -28.51 -14.06 -4.39
C SER A 23 -29.94 -13.94 -4.87
N MET A 24 -30.70 -12.98 -4.34
CA MET A 24 -32.13 -12.80 -4.63
C MET A 24 -32.42 -12.29 -6.05
N SER A 25 -31.47 -11.72 -6.81
CA SER A 25 -31.87 -11.03 -8.06
C SER A 25 -30.79 -10.74 -9.14
N GLY A 26 -29.57 -11.28 -9.07
CA GLY A 26 -28.51 -10.86 -10.02
C GLY A 26 -27.53 -11.91 -10.54
N ILE A 27 -27.05 -12.82 -9.69
CA ILE A 27 -25.96 -13.73 -10.06
C ILE A 27 -26.42 -15.18 -10.07
N ARG A 28 -26.16 -15.91 -11.16
CA ARG A 28 -26.48 -17.33 -11.31
C ARG A 28 -25.26 -18.20 -11.00
N ASN A 29 -25.52 -19.41 -10.52
CA ASN A 29 -24.52 -20.47 -10.57
C ASN A 29 -24.23 -20.80 -12.04
N SER A 30 -22.99 -21.10 -12.36
CA SER A 30 -22.60 -21.67 -13.65
C SER A 30 -21.90 -23.01 -13.43
N SER A 31 -21.67 -23.75 -14.51
CA SER A 31 -20.89 -24.99 -14.48
C SER A 31 -19.49 -24.80 -13.86
N ASN A 32 -18.94 -23.59 -13.96
CA ASN A 32 -17.55 -23.31 -13.62
C ASN A 32 -17.40 -22.56 -12.28
N ARG A 33 -18.50 -22.08 -11.67
CA ARG A 33 -18.45 -21.36 -10.39
C ARG A 33 -19.80 -21.23 -9.68
N SER A 34 -19.74 -21.15 -8.36
CA SER A 34 -20.88 -20.76 -7.53
C SER A 34 -21.05 -19.23 -7.42
N LYS A 35 -22.21 -18.77 -6.94
CA LYS A 35 -22.43 -17.35 -6.54
C LYS A 35 -21.42 -16.92 -5.47
N ARG A 36 -21.21 -17.80 -4.48
CA ARG A 36 -20.27 -17.62 -3.37
C ARG A 36 -18.86 -17.34 -3.86
N THR A 37 -18.39 -18.18 -4.79
CA THR A 37 -17.06 -18.06 -5.40
C THR A 37 -16.92 -16.74 -6.17
N ALA A 38 -17.95 -16.31 -6.90
CA ALA A 38 -17.88 -15.07 -7.66
C ALA A 38 -17.75 -13.83 -6.78
N ILE A 39 -18.57 -13.75 -5.72
CA ILE A 39 -18.54 -12.63 -4.77
C ILE A 39 -17.22 -12.68 -3.97
N GLY A 40 -16.77 -13.87 -3.57
CA GLY A 40 -15.46 -14.06 -2.94
C GLY A 40 -14.29 -13.57 -3.80
N ILE A 41 -14.26 -13.91 -5.09
CA ILE A 41 -13.23 -13.42 -6.03
C ILE A 41 -13.25 -11.90 -6.14
N TYR A 42 -14.44 -11.31 -6.23
CA TYR A 42 -14.59 -9.85 -6.33
C TYR A 42 -14.12 -9.13 -5.08
N LEU A 43 -14.54 -9.58 -3.89
CA LEU A 43 -14.09 -8.98 -2.63
C LEU A 43 -12.59 -9.17 -2.41
N CYS A 44 -12.05 -10.34 -2.78
CA CYS A 44 -10.62 -10.61 -2.78
C CYS A 44 -9.85 -9.64 -3.69
N LYS A 45 -10.38 -9.34 -4.89
CA LYS A 45 -9.81 -8.33 -5.77
C LYS A 45 -9.80 -6.94 -5.12
N LEU A 46 -10.89 -6.52 -4.48
CA LEU A 46 -10.99 -5.22 -3.82
C LEU A 46 -10.07 -5.11 -2.60
N ARG A 47 -10.00 -6.16 -1.78
CA ARG A 47 -9.23 -6.18 -0.54
C ARG A 47 -7.73 -6.26 -0.77
N LEU A 48 -7.30 -7.13 -1.69
CA LEU A 48 -5.89 -7.49 -1.86
C LEU A 48 -5.26 -6.93 -3.15
N GLY A 49 -6.05 -6.35 -4.06
CA GLY A 49 -5.53 -5.78 -5.31
C GLY A 49 -5.05 -6.79 -6.37
N LEU A 50 -5.10 -8.09 -6.09
CA LEU A 50 -4.50 -9.20 -6.88
C LEU A 50 -4.85 -9.17 -8.37
N SER A 51 -3.91 -9.40 -9.29
CA SER A 51 -4.29 -9.47 -10.72
C SER A 51 -5.22 -10.64 -11.04
N ASN A 52 -5.93 -10.51 -12.17
CA ASN A 52 -6.83 -11.54 -12.65
C ASN A 52 -6.13 -12.88 -12.94
N ARG A 53 -4.83 -12.88 -13.27
CA ARG A 53 -4.08 -14.13 -13.45
C ARG A 53 -3.89 -14.85 -12.13
N LEU A 54 -3.64 -14.10 -11.06
CA LEU A 54 -3.46 -14.67 -9.73
C LEU A 54 -4.74 -15.23 -9.16
N LEU A 55 -5.82 -14.46 -9.27
CA LEU A 55 -7.15 -14.91 -8.89
C LEU A 55 -7.56 -16.15 -9.69
N ALA A 56 -7.16 -16.26 -10.96
CA ALA A 56 -7.44 -17.47 -11.74
C ALA A 56 -6.73 -18.69 -11.14
N CYS A 57 -5.47 -18.53 -10.75
CA CYS A 57 -4.69 -19.59 -10.10
C CYS A 57 -5.28 -19.96 -8.72
N MET A 58 -5.51 -18.98 -7.84
CA MET A 58 -6.05 -19.18 -6.49
C MET A 58 -7.38 -19.91 -6.49
N PHE A 59 -8.27 -19.54 -7.40
CA PHE A 59 -9.62 -20.09 -7.48
C PHE A 59 -9.76 -21.22 -8.52
N GLN A 60 -8.63 -21.73 -9.04
CA GLN A 60 -8.56 -22.84 -10.00
C GLN A 60 -9.45 -22.63 -11.25
N LEU A 61 -9.44 -21.41 -11.77
CA LEU A 61 -10.17 -21.02 -12.97
C LEU A 61 -9.28 -21.12 -14.21
N GLN A 62 -9.91 -21.36 -15.36
CA GLN A 62 -9.21 -21.62 -16.62
C GLN A 62 -8.27 -20.48 -17.06
N ASP A 63 -8.72 -19.23 -16.98
CA ASP A 63 -7.91 -18.10 -17.42
C ASP A 63 -8.30 -16.74 -16.76
N LYS A 64 -7.44 -15.74 -16.97
CA LYS A 64 -7.65 -14.35 -16.50
C LYS A 64 -8.92 -13.70 -17.08
N ARG A 65 -9.38 -14.14 -18.26
CA ARG A 65 -10.58 -13.59 -18.93
C ARG A 65 -11.84 -14.06 -18.20
N THR A 66 -11.85 -15.30 -17.75
CA THR A 66 -12.89 -15.88 -16.91
C THR A 66 -13.02 -15.09 -15.61
N VAL A 67 -11.91 -14.80 -14.93
CA VAL A 67 -11.91 -13.95 -13.73
C VAL A 67 -12.48 -12.56 -14.01
N SER A 68 -12.10 -11.91 -15.11
CA SER A 68 -12.66 -10.61 -15.48
C SER A 68 -14.18 -10.66 -15.59
N LYS A 69 -14.73 -11.63 -16.32
CA LYS A 69 -16.18 -11.83 -16.46
C LYS A 69 -16.87 -12.11 -15.12
N ILE A 70 -16.21 -12.83 -14.22
CA ILE A 70 -16.70 -13.11 -12.87
C ILE A 70 -16.78 -11.82 -12.04
N ILE A 71 -15.70 -11.04 -12.04
CA ILE A 71 -15.59 -9.75 -11.36
C ILE A 71 -16.68 -8.81 -11.86
N ASP A 72 -16.86 -8.69 -13.18
CA ASP A 72 -17.88 -7.80 -13.74
C ASP A 72 -19.28 -8.26 -13.35
N SER A 73 -19.56 -9.56 -13.40
CA SER A 73 -20.85 -10.12 -12.97
C SER A 73 -21.13 -9.87 -11.48
N ALA A 74 -20.14 -10.06 -10.60
CA ALA A 74 -20.27 -9.83 -9.17
C ALA A 74 -20.43 -8.33 -8.86
N ARG A 75 -19.65 -7.46 -9.51
CA ARG A 75 -19.75 -6.01 -9.40
C ARG A 75 -21.15 -5.52 -9.73
N GLN A 76 -21.70 -5.94 -10.88
CA GLN A 76 -23.06 -5.54 -11.29
C GLN A 76 -24.13 -6.03 -10.30
N ALA A 77 -23.99 -7.24 -9.76
CA ALA A 77 -24.91 -7.77 -8.77
C ALA A 77 -24.87 -6.96 -7.46
N ILE A 78 -23.67 -6.60 -6.98
CA ILE A 78 -23.48 -5.78 -5.77
C ILE A 78 -24.01 -4.36 -5.97
N LEU A 79 -23.67 -3.72 -7.10
CA LEU A 79 -24.14 -2.37 -7.44
C LEU A 79 -25.66 -2.28 -7.53
N LYS A 80 -26.33 -3.37 -7.93
CA LYS A 80 -27.78 -3.41 -8.06
C LYS A 80 -28.49 -3.72 -6.74
N ASN A 81 -27.94 -4.66 -5.96
CA ASN A 81 -28.68 -5.32 -4.88
C ASN A 81 -28.18 -4.98 -3.47
N PHE A 82 -27.01 -4.39 -3.34
CA PHE A 82 -26.42 -4.06 -2.05
C PHE A 82 -26.17 -2.55 -1.91
N VAL A 83 -25.50 -1.95 -2.89
CA VAL A 83 -25.10 -0.53 -2.80
C VAL A 83 -26.28 0.43 -2.59
N PRO A 84 -27.41 0.36 -3.32
CA PRO A 84 -28.51 1.32 -3.15
C PRO A 84 -29.21 1.25 -1.78
N TYR A 85 -28.98 0.16 -1.04
CA TYR A 85 -29.54 -0.06 0.30
C TYR A 85 -28.52 0.22 1.42
N ASN A 86 -27.29 0.60 1.07
CA ASN A 86 -26.20 0.84 2.02
C ASN A 86 -25.36 2.10 1.72
N LEU A 87 -25.63 2.80 0.61
CA LEU A 87 -24.92 4.01 0.20
C LEU A 87 -25.78 4.85 -0.74
N GLY A 88 -25.68 6.18 -0.64
CA GLY A 88 -26.45 7.17 -1.41
C GLY A 88 -27.68 7.67 -0.64
N PHE A 89 -28.21 8.85 -0.95
CA PHE A 89 -29.24 9.47 -0.11
C PHE A 89 -30.56 8.69 0.04
N GLY A 90 -30.80 7.66 -0.79
CA GLY A 90 -31.99 6.82 -0.72
C GLY A 90 -31.98 5.74 0.37
N HIS A 91 -30.81 5.35 0.91
CA HIS A 91 -30.73 4.22 1.84
C HIS A 91 -30.98 4.57 3.31
N VAL A 92 -30.76 5.83 3.68
CA VAL A 92 -30.90 6.33 5.05
C VAL A 92 -31.79 7.56 5.05
N SER A 93 -32.78 7.62 5.95
CA SER A 93 -33.66 8.78 6.02
C SER A 93 -32.95 9.97 6.67
N ARG A 94 -33.40 11.19 6.35
CA ARG A 94 -32.93 12.40 7.04
C ARG A 94 -33.12 12.31 8.55
N GLN A 95 -34.26 11.77 8.98
CA GLN A 95 -34.59 11.64 10.40
C GLN A 95 -33.65 10.65 11.11
N ASP A 96 -33.34 9.51 10.49
CA ASP A 96 -32.41 8.54 11.07
C ASP A 96 -31.00 9.14 11.23
N VAL A 97 -30.54 9.96 10.27
CA VAL A 97 -29.25 10.66 10.41
C VAL A 97 -29.26 11.65 11.58
N ILE A 98 -30.36 12.39 11.76
CA ILE A 98 -30.50 13.34 12.86
C ILE A 98 -30.50 12.61 14.20
N ASP A 99 -31.23 11.50 14.31
CA ASP A 99 -31.44 10.80 15.57
C ASP A 99 -30.26 9.91 15.96
N GLN A 100 -29.65 9.23 14.98
CA GLN A 100 -28.68 8.15 15.23
C GLN A 100 -27.25 8.50 14.80
N HIS A 101 -27.08 9.43 13.85
CA HIS A 101 -25.78 9.71 13.23
C HIS A 101 -25.33 11.16 13.37
N THR A 102 -25.99 11.94 14.24
CA THR A 102 -25.59 13.30 14.61
C THR A 102 -25.15 13.33 16.06
N THR A 103 -23.86 13.61 16.29
CA THR A 103 -23.29 13.70 17.63
C THR A 103 -23.85 14.89 18.41
N THR A 104 -23.99 14.71 19.72
CA THR A 104 -24.43 15.79 20.62
C THR A 104 -23.52 17.01 20.53
N ILE A 105 -22.20 16.80 20.47
CA ILE A 105 -21.22 17.90 20.36
C ILE A 105 -21.47 18.73 19.10
N ALA A 106 -21.67 18.11 17.93
CA ALA A 106 -21.93 18.85 16.71
C ALA A 106 -23.26 19.60 16.76
N ARG A 107 -24.30 18.99 17.35
CA ARG A 107 -25.61 19.63 17.54
C ARG A 107 -25.52 20.90 18.39
N GLU A 108 -24.78 20.83 19.49
CA GLU A 108 -24.54 21.99 20.36
C GLU A 108 -23.71 23.07 19.65
N LEU A 109 -22.58 22.69 19.05
CA LEU A 109 -21.63 23.64 18.46
C LEU A 109 -22.16 24.34 17.21
N MET A 110 -22.93 23.64 16.37
CA MET A 110 -23.30 24.12 15.04
C MET A 110 -24.75 24.59 14.95
N ASN A 111 -25.63 24.11 15.86
CA ASN A 111 -27.06 24.38 15.81
C ASN A 111 -27.65 24.78 17.18
N GLY A 112 -26.82 25.08 18.18
CA GLY A 112 -27.27 25.52 19.51
C GLY A 112 -28.23 24.54 20.20
N GLY A 113 -28.08 23.24 19.94
CA GLY A 113 -28.94 22.19 20.53
C GLY A 113 -30.22 21.87 19.75
N GLY A 114 -30.46 22.51 18.59
CA GLY A 114 -31.66 22.23 17.77
C GLY A 114 -31.76 20.78 17.28
N SER A 115 -32.95 20.20 17.36
CA SER A 115 -33.17 18.75 17.19
C SER A 115 -33.62 18.31 15.79
N ASN A 116 -33.87 19.23 14.85
CA ASN A 116 -34.38 18.91 13.51
C ASN A 116 -33.49 19.44 12.38
N THR A 117 -32.18 19.27 12.53
CA THR A 117 -31.17 19.74 11.57
C THR A 117 -30.22 18.60 11.25
N ALA A 118 -30.11 18.24 9.98
CA ALA A 118 -29.11 17.30 9.52
C ALA A 118 -27.76 18.02 9.40
N ILE A 119 -26.71 17.39 9.92
CA ILE A 119 -25.34 17.89 9.85
C ILE A 119 -24.49 16.87 9.09
N VAL A 120 -24.01 17.26 7.92
CA VAL A 120 -23.15 16.42 7.08
C VAL A 120 -21.80 17.08 6.87
N VAL A 121 -20.74 16.29 6.98
CA VAL A 121 -19.36 16.67 6.68
C VAL A 121 -19.06 16.22 5.26
N ILE A 122 -18.54 17.15 4.45
CA ILE A 122 -18.23 16.88 3.05
C ILE A 122 -16.74 17.13 2.83
N ASP A 123 -16.06 16.12 2.30
CA ASP A 123 -14.64 16.23 1.99
C ASP A 123 -14.26 15.45 0.72
N GLY A 124 -13.29 16.00 -0.01
CA GLY A 124 -12.71 15.37 -1.18
C GLY A 124 -11.57 14.45 -0.77
N THR A 125 -11.79 13.13 -0.86
CA THR A 125 -10.70 12.16 -0.63
C THR A 125 -9.93 11.86 -1.92
N TYR A 126 -8.85 11.09 -1.83
CA TYR A 126 -8.00 10.76 -2.97
C TYR A 126 -7.83 9.27 -3.14
N ILE A 127 -8.14 8.79 -4.34
CA ILE A 127 -7.74 7.45 -4.79
C ILE A 127 -6.50 7.62 -5.67
N TYR A 128 -5.35 7.21 -5.16
CA TYR A 128 -4.12 7.21 -5.96
C TYR A 128 -4.20 6.12 -7.02
N ILE A 129 -3.85 6.49 -8.24
CA ILE A 129 -3.85 5.57 -9.38
C ILE A 129 -2.48 5.57 -10.05
N GLN A 130 -2.17 4.47 -10.71
CA GLN A 130 -0.95 4.37 -11.51
C GLN A 130 -1.02 5.23 -12.78
N LYS A 131 0.14 5.47 -13.39
CA LYS A 131 0.25 6.15 -14.68
C LYS A 131 -0.51 5.36 -15.74
N SER A 132 -1.48 6.00 -16.39
CA SER A 132 -2.23 5.38 -17.47
C SER A 132 -1.44 5.46 -18.79
N ARG A 133 -1.53 4.42 -19.63
CA ARG A 133 -1.07 4.47 -21.03
C ARG A 133 -1.94 5.37 -21.91
N ASN A 134 -3.16 5.69 -21.46
CA ASN A 134 -4.01 6.66 -22.12
C ASN A 134 -3.55 8.07 -21.73
N ASN A 135 -2.82 8.73 -22.64
CA ASN A 135 -2.27 10.07 -22.42
C ASN A 135 -3.34 11.12 -22.05
N GLN A 136 -4.55 11.04 -22.61
CA GLN A 136 -5.63 11.98 -22.27
C GLN A 136 -6.12 11.77 -20.83
N PHE A 137 -6.34 10.52 -20.45
CA PHE A 137 -6.74 10.16 -19.09
C PHE A 137 -5.63 10.48 -18.08
N GLN A 138 -4.37 10.19 -18.41
CA GLN A 138 -3.22 10.50 -17.58
C GLN A 138 -3.15 12.01 -17.29
N ARG A 139 -3.33 12.87 -18.30
CA ARG A 139 -3.35 14.33 -18.12
C ARG A 139 -4.49 14.79 -17.23
N LYS A 140 -5.70 14.23 -17.40
CA LYS A 140 -6.87 14.58 -16.58
C LYS A 140 -6.77 14.10 -15.13
N THR A 141 -5.99 13.05 -14.88
CA THR A 141 -5.84 12.45 -13.54
C THR A 141 -4.57 12.88 -12.83
N PHE A 142 -3.67 13.64 -13.46
CA PHE A 142 -2.44 14.09 -12.80
C PHE A 142 -2.68 15.36 -11.97
N ASN A 143 -2.47 15.26 -10.66
CA ASN A 143 -2.61 16.40 -9.77
C ASN A 143 -1.26 17.08 -9.52
N LEU A 144 -1.16 18.37 -9.85
CA LEU A 144 0.07 19.15 -9.71
C LEU A 144 0.51 19.33 -8.24
N TYR A 145 -0.44 19.52 -7.33
CA TYR A 145 -0.16 19.74 -5.91
C TYR A 145 0.42 18.49 -5.23
N LYS A 146 -0.17 17.32 -5.51
CA LYS A 146 0.27 16.03 -4.98
C LYS A 146 1.37 15.38 -5.82
N LYS A 147 1.69 15.91 -7.00
CA LYS A 147 2.66 15.41 -7.98
C LYS A 147 2.46 13.93 -8.36
N ARG A 148 1.20 13.50 -8.45
CA ARG A 148 0.83 12.11 -8.78
C ARG A 148 -0.55 12.00 -9.40
N SER A 149 -0.79 10.89 -10.10
CA SER A 149 -2.12 10.59 -10.65
C SER A 149 -3.08 10.17 -9.54
N LEU A 150 -4.25 10.80 -9.50
CA LEU A 150 -5.30 10.52 -8.53
C LEU A 150 -6.69 10.84 -9.11
N LEU A 151 -7.68 10.18 -8.54
CA LEU A 151 -9.10 10.46 -8.69
C LEU A 151 -9.66 10.99 -7.36
N LYS A 152 -10.73 11.79 -7.43
CA LYS A 152 -11.33 12.44 -6.28
C LYS A 152 -12.77 11.98 -6.06
N PRO A 153 -13.05 11.07 -5.13
CA PRO A 153 -14.41 10.88 -4.62
C PRO A 153 -14.74 12.01 -3.65
N MET A 154 -15.96 12.54 -3.73
CA MET A 154 -16.51 13.44 -2.73
C MET A 154 -17.28 12.60 -1.70
N MET A 155 -16.75 12.52 -0.49
CA MET A 155 -17.37 11.78 0.60
C MET A 155 -18.34 12.68 1.34
N ILE A 156 -19.57 12.19 1.55
CA ILE A 156 -20.56 12.82 2.42
C ILE A 156 -20.73 11.90 3.63
N VAL A 157 -20.29 12.37 4.78
CA VAL A 157 -20.29 11.61 6.03
C VAL A 157 -21.02 12.38 7.13
N THR A 158 -21.55 11.69 8.12
CA THR A 158 -22.17 12.34 9.28
C THR A 158 -21.11 12.65 10.34
N THR A 159 -21.52 13.32 11.42
CA THR A 159 -20.61 13.66 12.52
C THR A 159 -20.22 12.45 13.39
N THR A 160 -20.87 11.29 13.22
CA THR A 160 -20.45 10.01 13.81
C THR A 160 -19.50 9.22 12.91
N GLY A 161 -19.17 9.73 11.71
CA GLY A 161 -18.39 9.02 10.70
C GLY A 161 -19.18 8.04 9.85
N TYR A 162 -20.52 8.03 9.94
CA TYR A 162 -21.38 7.22 9.07
C TYR A 162 -21.32 7.76 7.64
N ILE A 163 -21.11 6.90 6.64
CA ILE A 163 -20.99 7.33 5.25
C ILE A 163 -22.39 7.35 4.62
N VAL A 164 -22.88 8.55 4.30
CA VAL A 164 -24.18 8.73 3.64
C VAL A 164 -24.04 8.48 2.14
N ALA A 165 -23.03 9.08 1.51
CA ALA A 165 -22.84 8.99 0.07
C ALA A 165 -21.37 9.16 -0.33
N CYS A 166 -21.03 8.65 -1.51
CA CYS A 166 -19.75 8.86 -2.18
C CYS A 166 -20.05 9.25 -3.64
N ILE A 167 -19.81 10.51 -3.98
CA ILE A 167 -20.13 11.06 -5.31
C ILE A 167 -18.84 11.16 -6.13
N GLY A 168 -18.92 10.75 -7.40
CA GLY A 168 -17.80 10.72 -8.33
C GLY A 168 -17.40 9.29 -8.73
N PRO A 169 -16.11 8.99 -8.95
CA PRO A 169 -14.97 9.89 -8.75
C PRO A 169 -14.83 10.95 -9.85
N PHE A 170 -14.31 12.12 -9.46
CA PHE A 170 -13.95 13.22 -10.35
C PHE A 170 -12.48 13.13 -10.78
N PHE A 171 -12.18 13.71 -11.95
CA PHE A 171 -10.81 13.94 -12.38
C PHE A 171 -10.10 14.96 -11.47
N SER A 172 -8.78 14.97 -11.50
CA SER A 172 -7.96 15.87 -10.65
C SER A 172 -7.32 17.01 -11.44
N ASP A 173 -7.88 17.30 -12.61
CA ASP A 173 -7.54 18.44 -13.44
C ASP A 173 -7.92 19.78 -12.78
N PHE A 174 -7.44 20.88 -13.36
CA PHE A 174 -7.58 22.22 -12.81
C PHE A 174 -9.04 22.70 -12.68
N ASN A 175 -9.98 22.07 -13.39
CA ASN A 175 -11.40 22.41 -13.31
C ASN A 175 -12.08 21.78 -12.08
N ASN A 176 -11.51 20.70 -11.53
CA ASN A 176 -12.09 19.88 -10.48
C ASN A 176 -11.40 20.11 -9.13
N ASN A 177 -11.35 21.36 -8.69
CA ASN A 177 -11.09 21.68 -7.29
C ASN A 177 -12.34 21.39 -6.43
N ASP A 178 -12.18 21.35 -5.12
CA ASP A 178 -13.22 20.81 -4.24
C ASP A 178 -14.46 21.71 -4.20
N ALA A 179 -14.29 23.04 -4.24
CA ALA A 179 -15.39 24.00 -4.39
C ALA A 179 -16.12 23.86 -5.74
N SER A 180 -15.41 23.69 -6.86
CA SER A 180 -16.00 23.51 -8.19
C SER A 180 -16.81 22.22 -8.27
N ILE A 181 -16.26 21.12 -7.72
CA ILE A 181 -16.98 19.84 -7.62
C ILE A 181 -18.24 20.02 -6.77
N MET A 182 -18.14 20.69 -5.62
CA MET A 182 -19.29 20.91 -4.73
C MET A 182 -20.41 21.70 -5.41
N LYS A 183 -20.06 22.74 -6.17
CA LYS A 183 -21.04 23.50 -6.97
C LYS A 183 -21.75 22.61 -7.98
N ASP A 184 -21.01 21.79 -8.72
CA ASP A 184 -21.59 20.90 -9.72
C ASP A 184 -22.53 19.86 -9.09
N ILE A 185 -22.12 19.28 -7.96
CA ILE A 185 -22.94 18.33 -7.18
C ILE A 185 -24.29 18.96 -6.82
N LEU A 186 -24.28 20.16 -6.22
CA LEU A 186 -25.49 20.83 -5.76
C LEU A 186 -26.36 21.33 -6.92
N LEU A 187 -25.78 22.02 -7.89
CA LEU A 187 -26.53 22.62 -9.00
C LEU A 187 -27.20 21.58 -9.90
N ARG A 188 -26.60 20.40 -10.04
CA ARG A 188 -27.21 19.28 -10.78
C ARG A 188 -28.09 18.39 -9.92
N ASN A 189 -28.18 18.65 -8.61
CA ASN A 189 -28.81 17.77 -7.65
C ASN A 189 -28.31 16.31 -7.77
N THR A 190 -27.00 16.16 -7.86
CA THR A 190 -26.35 14.85 -8.08
C THR A 190 -26.71 13.91 -6.92
N ASP A 191 -27.05 12.66 -7.26
CA ASP A 191 -27.52 11.64 -6.31
C ASP A 191 -28.75 12.07 -5.48
N ASN A 192 -29.52 13.06 -5.97
CA ASN A 192 -30.70 13.63 -5.32
C ASN A 192 -30.43 14.24 -3.93
N ILE A 193 -29.22 14.74 -3.69
CA ILE A 193 -28.80 15.34 -2.41
C ILE A 193 -29.78 16.43 -1.91
N LEU A 194 -30.31 17.28 -2.78
CA LEU A 194 -31.25 18.36 -2.42
C LEU A 194 -32.68 17.87 -2.16
N ASN A 195 -33.02 16.64 -2.54
CA ASN A 195 -34.30 16.05 -2.16
C ASN A 195 -34.27 15.61 -0.68
N TRP A 196 -33.07 15.22 -0.23
CA TRP A 196 -32.80 14.73 1.10
C TRP A 196 -32.56 15.87 2.09
N LEU A 197 -31.71 16.84 1.74
CA LEU A 197 -31.46 18.03 2.55
C LEU A 197 -32.68 18.95 2.61
N LYS A 198 -32.78 19.72 3.70
CA LYS A 198 -33.80 20.75 3.94
C LYS A 198 -33.15 22.09 4.22
N GLU A 199 -33.94 23.15 4.09
CA GLU A 199 -33.54 24.50 4.46
C GLU A 199 -32.99 24.52 5.90
N HIS A 200 -31.88 25.22 6.11
CA HIS A 200 -31.09 25.28 7.34
C HIS A 200 -30.39 23.98 7.77
N ASP A 201 -30.32 22.96 6.92
CA ASP A 201 -29.36 21.86 7.13
C ASP A 201 -27.92 22.36 6.94
N ILE A 202 -27.00 21.77 7.71
CA ILE A 202 -25.64 22.27 7.88
C ILE A 202 -24.65 21.39 7.11
N LEU A 203 -23.89 22.02 6.22
CA LEU A 203 -22.75 21.43 5.53
C LEU A 203 -21.46 21.85 6.22
N VAL A 204 -20.76 20.89 6.81
CA VAL A 204 -19.44 21.09 7.40
C VAL A 204 -18.39 20.83 6.33
N VAL A 205 -17.58 21.85 6.04
CA VAL A 205 -16.57 21.80 4.98
C VAL A 205 -15.28 22.48 5.42
N ASP A 206 -14.17 22.11 4.78
CA ASP A 206 -12.89 22.78 4.98
C ASP A 206 -12.76 24.06 4.14
N ARG A 207 -11.61 24.73 4.24
CA ARG A 207 -11.34 25.99 3.51
C ARG A 207 -11.28 25.83 1.99
N GLY A 208 -11.01 24.62 1.48
CA GLY A 208 -11.01 24.30 0.05
C GLY A 208 -12.37 24.50 -0.61
N PHE A 209 -13.45 24.54 0.17
CA PHE A 209 -14.83 24.78 -0.29
C PHE A 209 -15.29 26.24 -0.18
N ARG A 210 -14.40 27.16 0.22
CA ARG A 210 -14.75 28.58 0.39
C ARG A 210 -15.51 29.17 -0.79
N ASP A 211 -15.09 28.84 -2.01
CA ASP A 211 -15.68 29.43 -3.21
C ASP A 211 -17.08 28.86 -3.53
N SER A 212 -17.53 27.78 -2.87
CA SER A 212 -18.89 27.23 -3.01
C SER A 212 -19.88 27.74 -1.96
N VAL A 213 -19.42 28.45 -0.92
CA VAL A 213 -20.26 28.93 0.20
C VAL A 213 -21.48 29.72 -0.29
N SER A 214 -21.28 30.66 -1.22
CA SER A 214 -22.37 31.49 -1.73
C SER A 214 -23.45 30.67 -2.46
N VAL A 215 -23.07 29.57 -3.11
CA VAL A 215 -24.02 28.67 -3.79
C VAL A 215 -24.77 27.81 -2.77
N ILE A 216 -24.08 27.32 -1.74
CA ILE A 216 -24.70 26.55 -0.65
C ILE A 216 -25.78 27.40 0.05
N GLN A 217 -25.43 28.63 0.42
CA GLN A 217 -26.35 29.56 1.08
C GLN A 217 -27.52 29.98 0.18
N ALA A 218 -27.29 30.17 -1.13
CA ALA A 218 -28.35 30.47 -2.08
C ALA A 218 -29.37 29.33 -2.24
N LEU A 219 -29.01 28.11 -1.87
CA LEU A 219 -29.90 26.94 -1.82
C LEU A 219 -30.60 26.77 -0.46
N GLY A 220 -30.45 27.74 0.46
CA GLY A 220 -31.07 27.72 1.78
C GLY A 220 -30.34 26.82 2.79
N LEU A 221 -29.10 26.40 2.50
CA LEU A 221 -28.30 25.56 3.40
C LEU A 221 -27.29 26.39 4.17
N ASP A 222 -27.01 25.97 5.40
CA ASP A 222 -26.02 26.61 6.26
C ASP A 222 -24.64 25.97 6.10
N VAL A 223 -23.58 26.75 6.29
CA VAL A 223 -22.20 26.30 6.15
C VAL A 223 -21.46 26.48 7.46
N ALA A 224 -20.91 25.39 7.98
CA ALA A 224 -19.94 25.42 9.07
C ALA A 224 -18.54 25.15 8.52
N MET A 225 -17.63 26.10 8.72
CA MET A 225 -16.21 25.94 8.40
C MET A 225 -15.43 26.12 9.69
N PRO A 226 -15.08 25.03 10.40
CA PRO A 226 -14.35 25.13 11.65
C PRO A 226 -13.09 25.99 11.46
N PRO A 227 -12.90 27.05 12.27
CA PRO A 227 -11.73 27.89 12.17
C PRO A 227 -10.49 27.06 12.50
N PHE A 228 -9.37 27.39 11.86
CA PHE A 228 -8.09 26.92 12.37
C PHE A 228 -7.90 27.45 13.79
N LEU A 229 -7.36 26.61 14.67
CA LEU A 229 -6.84 27.08 15.95
C LEU A 229 -5.86 28.21 15.67
N ASP A 230 -5.94 29.29 16.44
CA ASP A 230 -4.92 30.33 16.33
C ASP A 230 -3.55 29.79 16.80
N GLU A 231 -2.48 30.52 16.49
CA GLU A 231 -1.12 30.08 16.87
C GLU A 231 -0.97 29.93 18.40
N SER A 232 -1.70 30.75 19.17
CA SER A 232 -1.76 30.65 20.63
C SER A 232 -2.52 29.41 21.12
N ASP A 233 -3.64 29.04 20.49
CA ASP A 233 -4.46 27.89 20.79
C ASP A 233 -3.69 26.60 20.53
N LEU A 234 -2.97 26.53 19.42
CA LEU A 234 -2.08 25.39 19.13
C LEU A 234 -1.00 25.28 20.20
N SER A 235 -0.41 26.41 20.61
CA SER A 235 0.58 26.46 21.68
C SER A 235 0.00 26.00 23.01
N ILE A 236 -1.24 26.40 23.34
CA ILE A 236 -1.97 25.97 24.53
C ILE A 236 -2.25 24.46 24.47
N VAL A 237 -2.74 23.94 23.34
CA VAL A 237 -2.98 22.50 23.15
C VAL A 237 -1.68 21.71 23.32
N CYS A 238 -0.58 22.16 22.72
CA CYS A 238 0.73 21.54 22.91
C CYS A 238 1.19 21.61 24.38
N ALA A 239 0.98 22.72 25.07
CA ALA A 239 1.29 22.86 26.50
C ALA A 239 0.45 21.91 27.36
N LEU A 240 -0.85 21.77 27.06
CA LEU A 240 -1.75 20.83 27.73
C LEU A 240 -1.35 19.38 27.48
N ILE A 241 -0.99 19.02 26.25
CA ILE A 241 -0.46 17.69 25.91
C ILE A 241 0.82 17.43 26.70
N ASN A 242 1.77 18.36 26.71
CA ASN A 242 3.02 18.21 27.45
C ASN A 242 2.80 18.09 28.97
N HIS A 243 1.77 18.76 29.51
CA HIS A 243 1.50 18.76 30.95
C HIS A 243 0.66 17.56 31.41
N TYR A 244 -0.35 17.17 30.64
CA TYR A 244 -1.35 16.17 31.05
C TYR A 244 -1.21 14.82 30.36
N GLN A 245 -0.52 14.73 29.22
CA GLN A 245 -0.31 13.47 28.52
C GLN A 245 1.12 12.94 28.70
N THR A 246 1.25 11.63 28.60
CA THR A 246 2.56 10.97 28.61
C THR A 246 3.22 11.14 27.23
N PRO A 247 4.52 11.49 27.15
CA PRO A 247 5.25 11.51 25.89
C PRO A 247 5.11 10.18 25.12
N MET A 248 4.93 10.26 23.79
CA MET A 248 4.74 9.08 22.92
C MET A 248 5.92 8.10 22.94
N ALA A 249 7.10 8.57 23.31
CA ALA A 249 8.28 7.76 23.54
C ALA A 249 8.91 8.16 24.87
N THR A 250 9.27 7.17 25.67
CA THR A 250 10.05 7.36 26.89
C THR A 250 11.50 6.98 26.61
N PRO A 251 12.48 7.71 27.18
CA PRO A 251 13.88 7.34 27.09
C PRO A 251 14.08 5.93 27.65
N LYS A 252 14.67 5.05 26.85
CA LYS A 252 15.09 3.73 27.30
C LYS A 252 16.55 3.78 27.72
N THR A 253 16.92 2.97 28.69
CA THR A 253 18.32 2.83 29.14
C THR A 253 19.26 2.46 27.99
N GLU A 254 18.75 1.71 27.01
CA GLU A 254 19.49 1.24 25.83
C GLU A 254 19.68 2.33 24.76
N ASP A 255 18.90 3.43 24.78
CA ASP A 255 18.92 4.46 23.72
C ASP A 255 20.27 5.19 23.64
N SER A 256 20.94 5.37 24.79
CA SER A 256 22.27 6.01 24.84
C SER A 256 23.33 5.12 24.19
N GLU A 257 23.30 3.82 24.46
CA GLU A 257 24.25 2.86 23.87
C GLU A 257 24.01 2.73 22.36
N VAL A 258 22.74 2.66 21.96
CA VAL A 258 22.33 2.65 20.54
C VAL A 258 22.77 3.94 19.85
N GLY A 259 22.52 5.10 20.44
CA GLY A 259 22.91 6.40 19.89
C GLY A 259 24.43 6.54 19.74
N GLN A 260 25.20 6.15 20.76
CA GLN A 260 26.67 6.18 20.70
C GLN A 260 27.20 5.22 19.63
N LYS A 261 26.62 4.02 19.50
CA LYS A 261 26.99 3.04 18.48
C LYS A 261 26.69 3.57 17.07
N ILE A 262 25.51 4.18 16.86
CA ILE A 262 25.15 4.84 15.60
C ILE A 262 26.19 5.92 15.25
N MET A 263 26.52 6.79 16.20
CA MET A 263 27.48 7.88 15.99
C MET A 263 28.90 7.37 15.70
N GLN A 264 29.36 6.31 16.35
CA GLN A 264 30.65 5.68 16.06
C GLN A 264 30.68 5.06 14.65
N LEU A 265 29.58 4.43 14.23
CA LEU A 265 29.46 3.79 12.91
C LEU A 265 29.34 4.82 11.77
N LEU A 266 28.70 5.97 11.99
CA LEU A 266 28.57 7.04 11.01
C LEU A 266 29.92 7.63 10.56
N HIS A 267 30.92 7.65 11.44
CA HIS A 267 32.25 8.20 11.14
C HIS A 267 33.22 7.17 10.55
N GLN A 268 32.85 5.89 10.49
CA GLN A 268 33.70 4.86 9.91
C GLN A 268 33.48 4.77 8.40
N LYS A 269 34.55 4.53 7.64
CA LYS A 269 34.46 4.21 6.21
C LYS A 269 34.28 2.71 6.02
N ASN A 270 33.42 2.30 5.08
CA ASN A 270 33.06 0.90 4.87
C ASN A 270 34.31 0.11 4.49
N LYS A 271 34.71 -0.81 5.37
CA LYS A 271 35.95 -1.58 5.21
C LYS A 271 35.92 -2.46 3.95
N ILE A 272 34.75 -3.00 3.60
CA ILE A 272 34.58 -3.77 2.36
C ILE A 272 34.66 -2.85 1.14
N GLN A 273 34.08 -1.65 1.22
CA GLN A 273 34.23 -0.65 0.16
C GLN A 273 35.70 -0.29 -0.08
N LEU A 274 36.44 0.02 0.99
CA LEU A 274 37.87 0.35 0.90
C LEU A 274 38.67 -0.80 0.30
N LEU A 275 38.43 -2.03 0.76
CA LEU A 275 39.09 -3.23 0.22
C LEU A 275 38.85 -3.39 -1.29
N LEU A 276 37.61 -3.17 -1.74
CA LEU A 276 37.24 -3.28 -3.15
C LEU A 276 37.84 -2.16 -4.01
N GLU A 277 37.93 -0.94 -3.47
CA GLU A 277 38.53 0.22 -4.13
C GLU A 277 40.06 0.08 -4.23
N GLU A 278 40.74 -0.28 -3.15
CA GLU A 278 42.21 -0.45 -3.09
C GLU A 278 42.73 -1.54 -4.03
N ASN A 279 41.94 -2.60 -4.24
CA ASN A 279 42.29 -3.72 -5.10
C ASN A 279 41.65 -3.64 -6.50
N ASP A 280 40.97 -2.53 -6.84
CA ASP A 280 40.24 -2.32 -8.10
C ASP A 280 39.23 -3.44 -8.43
N LEU A 281 38.71 -4.13 -7.41
CA LEU A 281 37.89 -5.34 -7.56
C LEU A 281 36.49 -5.05 -8.13
N ILE A 282 36.05 -3.79 -8.09
CA ILE A 282 34.83 -3.31 -8.73
C ILE A 282 34.96 -3.42 -10.26
N LYS A 283 36.14 -3.10 -10.81
CA LYS A 283 36.39 -3.08 -12.26
C LYS A 283 36.99 -4.38 -12.78
N ARG A 284 37.79 -5.07 -11.97
CA ARG A 284 38.54 -6.27 -12.37
C ARG A 284 37.71 -7.54 -12.23
N THR A 285 36.80 -7.77 -13.18
CA THR A 285 35.92 -8.96 -13.17
C THR A 285 36.67 -10.29 -13.28
N SER A 286 37.88 -10.32 -13.86
CA SER A 286 38.72 -11.53 -13.99
C SER A 286 39.21 -12.12 -12.66
N GLN A 287 39.16 -11.33 -11.59
CA GLN A 287 39.54 -11.73 -10.23
C GLN A 287 38.44 -12.52 -9.51
N TRP A 288 37.25 -12.57 -10.10
CA TRP A 288 36.09 -13.26 -9.55
C TRP A 288 35.87 -14.55 -10.32
N GLU A 289 35.58 -15.63 -9.60
CA GLU A 289 35.18 -16.92 -10.17
C GLU A 289 33.74 -17.21 -9.79
N THR A 290 32.93 -17.66 -10.75
CA THR A 290 31.58 -18.15 -10.46
C THR A 290 31.68 -19.50 -9.79
N ILE A 291 30.97 -19.68 -8.69
CA ILE A 291 31.00 -20.91 -7.89
C ILE A 291 29.60 -21.51 -7.80
N ASN A 292 29.55 -22.84 -7.68
CA ASN A 292 28.28 -23.53 -7.53
C ASN A 292 27.68 -23.25 -6.14
N HIS A 293 26.36 -23.36 -6.04
CA HIS A 293 25.67 -23.13 -4.78
C HIS A 293 26.14 -24.07 -3.67
N ASP A 294 26.37 -25.35 -3.98
CA ASP A 294 26.83 -26.35 -3.01
C ASP A 294 28.18 -25.95 -2.36
N GLU A 295 29.09 -25.35 -3.13
CA GLU A 295 30.41 -24.89 -2.63
C GLU A 295 30.30 -23.74 -1.61
N ILE A 296 29.23 -22.96 -1.68
CA ILE A 296 28.96 -21.87 -0.74
C ILE A 296 28.30 -22.40 0.52
N MET A 297 27.39 -23.36 0.38
CA MET A 297 26.61 -23.89 1.50
C MET A 297 27.51 -24.55 2.55
N ASP A 298 28.62 -25.15 2.13
CA ASP A 298 29.59 -25.76 3.05
C ASP A 298 30.36 -24.74 3.91
N CYS A 299 30.35 -23.45 3.54
CA CYS A 299 31.15 -22.42 4.21
C CYS A 299 30.36 -21.18 4.67
N PHE A 300 29.14 -20.95 4.17
CA PHE A 300 28.32 -19.79 4.56
C PHE A 300 27.60 -20.06 5.88
N PRO A 301 27.49 -19.06 6.79
CA PRO A 301 26.92 -19.29 8.11
C PRO A 301 25.42 -19.56 8.09
N ILE A 302 24.97 -20.52 8.91
CA ILE A 302 23.55 -20.80 9.15
C ILE A 302 23.03 -19.77 10.17
N MET A 303 21.93 -19.08 9.86
CA MET A 303 21.44 -17.92 10.63
C MET A 303 19.94 -18.02 10.95
N SER A 304 19.52 -17.46 12.08
CA SER A 304 18.10 -17.27 12.41
C SER A 304 17.54 -15.99 11.78
N GLU A 305 16.22 -15.94 11.56
CA GLU A 305 15.56 -14.72 11.07
C GLU A 305 15.74 -13.53 12.01
N GLU A 306 15.86 -13.78 13.31
CA GLU A 306 16.17 -12.77 14.33
C GLU A 306 17.55 -12.14 14.09
N TYR A 307 18.57 -12.95 13.79
CA TYR A 307 19.91 -12.46 13.48
C TYR A 307 19.94 -11.60 12.20
N VAL A 308 19.16 -11.97 11.17
CA VAL A 308 19.03 -11.17 9.95
C VAL A 308 18.27 -9.86 10.22
N GLY A 309 17.30 -9.89 11.13
CA GLY A 309 16.67 -8.70 11.70
C GLY A 309 17.71 -7.78 12.35
N ASP A 310 18.46 -8.28 13.33
CA ASP A 310 19.52 -7.52 14.01
C ASP A 310 20.50 -6.85 13.02
N LEU A 311 20.89 -7.57 11.95
CA LEU A 311 21.82 -7.10 10.93
C LEU A 311 21.22 -6.01 10.01
N THR A 312 19.92 -6.10 9.72
CA THR A 312 19.21 -5.11 8.88
C THR A 312 18.80 -3.85 9.64
N PHE A 313 18.59 -3.94 10.95
CA PHE A 313 18.30 -2.80 11.81
C PHE A 313 19.57 -2.17 12.43
N GLY A 314 20.70 -2.89 12.43
CA GLY A 314 22.00 -2.42 12.93
C GLY A 314 22.17 -2.52 14.46
N THR A 315 21.18 -3.07 15.16
CA THR A 315 21.15 -3.25 16.62
C THR A 315 20.33 -4.49 17.00
N LYS A 316 20.73 -5.13 18.10
CA LYS A 316 20.08 -6.35 18.61
C LYS A 316 18.78 -5.99 19.35
N PHE A 317 17.64 -6.51 18.92
CA PHE A 317 16.37 -6.37 19.64
C PHE A 317 15.74 -7.73 19.96
N SER A 318 14.69 -7.75 20.77
CA SER A 318 13.95 -8.99 21.07
C SER A 318 12.96 -9.34 19.97
N PHE A 319 12.72 -10.65 19.76
CA PHE A 319 11.71 -11.19 18.83
C PHE A 319 10.33 -10.52 18.91
N GLU A 320 9.86 -10.21 20.13
CA GLU A 320 8.55 -9.56 20.36
C GLU A 320 8.52 -8.10 19.87
N PHE A 321 9.66 -7.40 19.94
CA PHE A 321 9.84 -6.06 19.40
C PHE A 321 9.83 -6.08 17.87
N TYR A 322 10.51 -7.06 17.26
CA TYR A 322 10.49 -7.25 15.80
C TYR A 322 9.07 -7.52 15.29
N SER A 323 8.34 -8.44 15.90
CA SER A 323 6.96 -8.80 15.51
C SER A 323 5.98 -7.61 15.55
N ARG A 324 6.08 -6.74 16.57
CA ARG A 324 5.23 -5.53 16.69
C ARG A 324 5.63 -4.42 15.69
N MET A 325 6.91 -4.30 15.35
CA MET A 325 7.39 -3.31 14.38
C MET A 325 7.16 -3.74 12.92
N TYR A 326 7.09 -5.05 12.64
CA TYR A 326 6.65 -5.61 11.35
C TYR A 326 5.27 -5.08 10.89
N LEU A 327 4.42 -4.73 11.87
CA LEU A 327 3.06 -4.25 11.67
C LEU A 327 2.91 -2.72 11.68
N SER A 328 3.87 -1.95 12.22
CA SER A 328 3.63 -0.54 12.56
C SER A 328 4.60 0.48 11.97
N VAL A 329 5.87 0.16 11.67
CA VAL A 329 6.80 1.15 11.07
C VAL A 329 7.87 0.47 10.20
N GLY A 330 7.93 0.85 8.92
CA GLY A 330 9.20 0.91 8.16
C GLY A 330 9.98 -0.38 7.86
N VAL A 331 9.34 -1.43 7.34
CA VAL A 331 10.02 -2.71 6.99
C VAL A 331 10.41 -2.84 5.50
N PHE A 332 10.48 -1.74 4.76
CA PHE A 332 10.55 -1.78 3.29
C PHE A 332 11.75 -2.59 2.74
N GLN A 333 12.89 -2.60 3.44
CA GLN A 333 14.11 -3.28 2.97
C GLN A 333 14.07 -4.80 3.14
N LEU A 334 13.63 -5.32 4.30
CA LEU A 334 13.41 -6.77 4.51
C LEU A 334 12.23 -7.30 3.68
N LYS A 335 11.13 -6.53 3.56
CA LYS A 335 10.02 -6.89 2.66
C LYS A 335 10.48 -6.98 1.19
N ARG A 336 11.40 -6.11 0.76
CA ARG A 336 12.02 -6.18 -0.58
C ARG A 336 13.10 -7.24 -0.73
N ALA A 337 13.82 -7.57 0.34
CA ALA A 337 14.89 -8.57 0.32
C ALA A 337 14.36 -9.92 -0.20
N ARG A 338 13.22 -10.36 0.35
CA ARG A 338 12.55 -11.57 -0.10
C ARG A 338 12.11 -11.51 -1.57
N SER A 339 11.54 -10.39 -2.00
CA SER A 339 11.14 -10.16 -3.40
C SER A 339 12.33 -10.25 -4.37
N TYR A 340 13.53 -9.80 -3.99
CA TYR A 340 14.73 -9.94 -4.81
C TYR A 340 15.20 -11.40 -4.93
N ALA A 341 15.09 -12.19 -3.85
CA ALA A 341 15.40 -13.62 -3.88
C ALA A 341 14.43 -14.40 -4.76
N GLU A 342 13.15 -14.07 -4.72
CA GLU A 342 12.11 -14.73 -5.50
C GLU A 342 12.23 -14.44 -7.01
N GLU A 343 12.68 -13.24 -7.43
CA GLU A 343 12.96 -12.92 -8.84
C GLU A 343 14.12 -13.75 -9.42
N LYS A 344 14.96 -14.33 -8.57
CA LYS A 344 16.12 -15.16 -8.94
C LYS A 344 15.84 -16.66 -8.85
N CYS A 345 14.64 -17.06 -8.45
CA CYS A 345 14.23 -18.45 -8.41
C CYS A 345 13.23 -18.74 -9.53
N SER A 346 13.40 -19.88 -10.19
CA SER A 346 12.45 -20.38 -11.20
C SER A 346 11.08 -20.76 -10.61
N THR A 347 10.98 -20.87 -9.28
CA THR A 347 9.78 -21.31 -8.57
C THR A 347 9.45 -20.41 -7.38
N THR A 348 8.17 -20.46 -7.00
CA THR A 348 7.56 -19.58 -6.01
C THR A 348 7.79 -20.00 -4.57
N ASP A 349 8.26 -21.23 -4.39
CA ASP A 349 8.44 -21.97 -3.15
C ASP A 349 9.93 -22.20 -2.83
N LEU A 350 10.84 -21.53 -3.57
CA LEU A 350 12.29 -21.63 -3.46
C LEU A 350 12.84 -23.07 -3.59
N THR A 351 12.04 -24.00 -4.15
CA THR A 351 12.43 -25.42 -4.33
C THR A 351 13.06 -25.74 -5.68
N GLY A 352 12.99 -24.82 -6.65
CA GLY A 352 13.54 -24.97 -8.00
C GLY A 352 15.02 -24.58 -8.13
N ILE A 353 15.52 -24.59 -9.37
CA ILE A 353 16.87 -24.10 -9.69
C ILE A 353 16.90 -22.61 -9.38
N VAL A 354 17.79 -22.26 -8.46
CA VAL A 354 18.09 -20.91 -8.01
C VAL A 354 19.19 -20.35 -8.91
N ASP A 355 18.96 -19.16 -9.48
CA ASP A 355 19.89 -18.48 -10.39
C ASP A 355 20.55 -17.28 -9.70
N TYR A 356 21.01 -17.50 -8.46
CA TYR A 356 21.91 -16.55 -7.82
C TYR A 356 23.30 -16.81 -8.37
N THR A 357 23.72 -16.04 -9.36
CA THR A 357 25.12 -16.08 -9.78
C THR A 357 25.98 -15.52 -8.65
N VAL A 358 26.57 -16.41 -7.86
CA VAL A 358 27.51 -16.06 -6.81
C VAL A 358 28.93 -16.21 -7.34
N GLN A 359 29.75 -15.21 -7.05
CA GLN A 359 31.15 -15.22 -7.41
C GLN A 359 32.01 -15.06 -6.18
N ARG A 360 33.06 -15.86 -6.08
CA ARG A 360 34.06 -15.79 -5.02
C ARG A 360 35.30 -15.07 -5.51
N TYR A 361 35.92 -14.31 -4.62
CA TYR A 361 37.19 -13.69 -4.92
C TYR A 361 38.31 -14.74 -4.88
N LYS A 362 39.09 -14.86 -5.97
CA LYS A 362 40.10 -15.92 -6.12
C LYS A 362 41.18 -15.92 -5.03
N SER A 363 41.52 -14.76 -4.48
CA SER A 363 42.56 -14.64 -3.46
C SER A 363 42.04 -14.82 -2.03
N ILE A 364 40.72 -14.65 -1.80
CA ILE A 364 40.12 -14.69 -0.47
C ILE A 364 38.79 -15.45 -0.56
N SER A 365 38.77 -16.67 -0.02
CA SER A 365 37.62 -17.57 -0.14
C SER A 365 36.38 -17.11 0.63
N ASN A 366 36.55 -16.28 1.66
CA ASN A 366 35.46 -15.79 2.50
C ASN A 366 34.90 -14.42 2.07
N LEU A 367 35.19 -14.01 0.82
CA LEU A 367 34.63 -12.84 0.18
C LEU A 367 33.87 -13.24 -1.08
N ILE A 368 32.55 -13.03 -1.05
CA ILE A 368 31.66 -13.32 -2.18
C ILE A 368 31.00 -12.05 -2.69
N ARG A 369 30.62 -12.06 -3.96
CA ARG A 369 29.66 -11.11 -4.52
C ARG A 369 28.51 -11.84 -5.19
N VAL A 370 27.31 -11.32 -5.03
CA VAL A 370 26.06 -11.91 -5.52
C VAL A 370 25.47 -10.98 -6.56
N LEU A 371 25.44 -11.40 -7.83
CA LEU A 371 24.97 -10.54 -8.91
C LEU A 371 23.46 -10.35 -8.82
N THR A 372 23.03 -9.12 -8.56
CA THR A 372 21.61 -8.80 -8.34
C THR A 372 21.14 -7.76 -9.34
N GLN A 373 20.16 -8.09 -10.17
CA GLN A 373 19.63 -7.14 -11.15
C GLN A 373 18.83 -6.04 -10.44
N SER A 374 18.94 -4.80 -10.94
CA SER A 374 18.13 -3.70 -10.43
C SER A 374 16.66 -3.90 -10.78
N ALA A 375 15.80 -3.86 -9.76
CA ALA A 375 14.34 -3.86 -9.94
C ALA A 375 13.83 -2.65 -10.76
N HIS A 376 14.65 -1.61 -10.96
CA HIS A 376 14.29 -0.40 -11.69
C HIS A 376 14.99 -0.28 -13.05
N SER A 377 15.89 -1.20 -13.41
CA SER A 377 16.59 -1.15 -14.69
C SER A 377 17.20 -2.50 -15.06
N ASN A 378 16.81 -3.02 -16.22
CA ASN A 378 17.36 -4.26 -16.77
C ASN A 378 18.84 -4.14 -17.15
N ARG A 379 19.38 -2.91 -17.29
CA ARG A 379 20.78 -2.65 -17.65
C ARG A 379 21.71 -2.59 -16.44
N ILE A 380 21.17 -2.40 -15.24
CA ILE A 380 21.97 -2.21 -14.03
C ILE A 380 21.98 -3.53 -13.26
N ILE A 381 23.19 -4.06 -13.05
CA ILE A 381 23.45 -5.18 -12.16
C ILE A 381 24.22 -4.62 -10.98
N TYR A 382 23.65 -4.78 -9.79
CA TYR A 382 24.32 -4.50 -8.54
C TYR A 382 25.17 -5.70 -8.12
N HIS A 383 26.28 -5.41 -7.44
CA HIS A 383 27.25 -6.37 -6.95
C HIS A 383 27.33 -6.36 -5.41
N PRO A 384 26.25 -6.76 -4.70
CA PRO A 384 26.29 -7.06 -3.28
C PRO A 384 27.49 -7.92 -2.92
N THR A 385 28.41 -7.38 -2.13
CA THR A 385 29.63 -8.05 -1.69
C THR A 385 29.54 -8.31 -0.19
N ILE A 386 29.78 -9.55 0.22
CA ILE A 386 29.63 -10.02 1.59
C ILE A 386 30.92 -10.72 1.99
N GLN A 387 31.46 -10.34 3.14
CA GLN A 387 32.55 -11.03 3.81
C GLN A 387 32.00 -11.79 5.02
N PHE A 388 32.38 -13.05 5.19
CA PHE A 388 31.81 -13.91 6.23
C PHE A 388 32.85 -14.85 6.84
N THR A 389 32.44 -15.58 7.88
CA THR A 389 33.05 -16.82 8.37
C THR A 389 31.96 -17.89 8.44
N ASN A 390 32.31 -19.13 8.74
CA ASN A 390 31.33 -20.21 8.94
C ASN A 390 30.31 -19.92 10.07
N GLU A 391 30.54 -18.89 10.89
CA GLU A 391 29.71 -18.56 12.06
C GLU A 391 28.97 -17.22 11.92
N GLN A 392 29.50 -16.25 11.15
CA GLN A 392 28.92 -14.90 11.11
C GLN A 392 29.27 -14.10 9.85
N ILE A 393 28.50 -13.03 9.60
CA ILE A 393 28.83 -12.02 8.60
C ILE A 393 29.79 -11.00 9.20
N LEU A 394 30.94 -10.80 8.56
CA LEU A 394 31.97 -9.85 9.01
C LEU A 394 31.76 -8.44 8.47
N GLY A 395 31.16 -8.32 7.27
CA GLY A 395 30.91 -7.03 6.66
C GLY A 395 30.28 -7.16 5.28
N TRP A 396 29.75 -6.05 4.78
CA TRP A 396 29.04 -6.02 3.51
C TRP A 396 29.17 -4.66 2.83
N TRP A 397 29.01 -4.65 1.50
CA TRP A 397 28.92 -3.43 0.70
C TRP A 397 28.16 -3.69 -0.60
N CYS A 398 27.46 -2.69 -1.10
CA CYS A 398 26.83 -2.74 -2.42
C CYS A 398 27.09 -1.44 -3.18
N ASP A 399 27.18 -1.54 -4.49
CA ASP A 399 27.30 -0.47 -5.46
C ASP A 399 26.00 0.34 -5.70
N CYS A 400 24.91 0.01 -4.99
CA CYS A 400 23.70 0.82 -5.01
C CYS A 400 23.86 2.11 -4.19
N PHE A 401 22.98 3.10 -4.42
CA PHE A 401 23.03 4.42 -3.76
C PHE A 401 23.07 4.34 -2.23
N THR A 402 22.53 3.27 -1.63
CA THR A 402 22.49 3.05 -0.19
C THR A 402 23.46 1.96 0.30
N GLY A 403 24.28 1.39 -0.57
CA GLY A 403 25.05 0.18 -0.27
C GLY A 403 26.32 0.42 0.56
N ALA A 404 26.71 1.67 0.76
CA ALA A 404 27.78 2.08 1.67
C ALA A 404 27.29 2.32 3.12
N ARG A 405 26.00 2.16 3.41
CA ARG A 405 25.45 2.36 4.76
C ARG A 405 26.01 1.35 5.76
N PHE A 406 26.31 1.84 6.96
CA PHE A 406 26.72 1.04 8.12
C PHE A 406 25.57 0.69 9.07
N LEU A 407 24.55 1.55 9.13
CA LEU A 407 23.36 1.28 9.90
C LEU A 407 22.34 0.56 9.02
N GLY A 408 22.22 -0.74 9.25
CA GLY A 408 21.49 -1.64 8.37
C GLY A 408 22.17 -1.87 7.03
N CYS A 409 21.49 -2.60 6.15
CA CYS A 409 21.99 -2.91 4.81
C CYS A 409 20.91 -2.63 3.74
N CYS A 410 21.32 -2.47 2.49
CA CYS A 410 20.37 -2.30 1.39
C CYS A 410 19.61 -3.61 1.14
N SER A 411 18.42 -3.53 0.53
CA SER A 411 17.61 -4.70 0.18
C SER A 411 18.37 -5.77 -0.60
N HIS A 412 19.39 -5.40 -1.39
CA HIS A 412 20.20 -6.34 -2.15
C HIS A 412 21.11 -7.19 -1.25
N ILE A 413 21.76 -6.57 -0.26
CA ILE A 413 22.57 -7.28 0.74
C ILE A 413 21.67 -8.11 1.65
N SER A 414 20.56 -7.54 2.13
CA SER A 414 19.59 -8.25 2.96
C SER A 414 19.08 -9.51 2.25
N SER A 415 18.79 -9.40 0.94
CA SER A 415 18.33 -10.51 0.11
C SER A 415 19.34 -11.65 0.04
N ALA A 416 20.60 -11.30 -0.26
CA ALA A 416 21.67 -12.28 -0.38
C ALA A 416 21.95 -13.00 0.95
N ILE A 417 22.00 -12.27 2.06
CA ILE A 417 22.24 -12.85 3.40
C ILE A 417 21.06 -13.74 3.83
N TRP A 418 19.82 -13.27 3.68
CA TRP A 418 18.63 -14.03 4.06
C TRP A 418 18.52 -15.33 3.25
N PHE A 419 18.78 -15.28 1.95
CA PHE A 419 18.72 -16.44 1.08
C PHE A 419 19.80 -17.48 1.44
N LEU A 420 21.07 -17.06 1.53
CA LEU A 420 22.20 -17.96 1.78
C LEU A 420 22.24 -18.50 3.21
N GLY A 421 21.78 -17.71 4.20
CA GLY A 421 21.93 -18.03 5.62
C GLY A 421 20.67 -18.57 6.30
N CYS A 422 19.46 -18.21 5.85
CA CYS A 422 18.21 -18.58 6.53
C CYS A 422 17.36 -19.57 5.72
N GLU A 423 16.93 -19.18 4.51
CA GLU A 423 15.89 -19.95 3.80
C GLU A 423 16.39 -21.35 3.39
N TRP A 424 17.62 -21.45 2.92
CA TRP A 424 18.15 -22.74 2.46
C TRP A 424 18.15 -23.83 3.55
N TRP A 425 18.22 -23.43 4.82
CA TRP A 425 18.34 -24.33 5.97
C TRP A 425 16.99 -24.62 6.67
N GLN A 426 15.87 -24.08 6.18
CA GLN A 426 14.56 -24.36 6.77
C GLN A 426 14.08 -25.78 6.45
N THR A 427 13.81 -26.56 7.51
CA THR A 427 13.31 -27.94 7.42
C THR A 427 11.80 -28.02 7.16
N GLN A 428 11.04 -26.96 7.45
CA GLN A 428 9.64 -26.80 7.05
C GLN A 428 9.55 -25.75 5.95
N LYS A 429 9.46 -26.21 4.70
CA LYS A 429 9.27 -25.34 3.54
C LYS A 429 7.87 -24.72 3.59
N HIS A 430 7.72 -23.58 4.27
CA HIS A 430 6.49 -22.83 4.24
C HIS A 430 6.20 -22.37 2.81
N HIS A 431 5.20 -22.97 2.18
CA HIS A 431 4.68 -22.48 0.90
C HIS A 431 4.14 -21.07 1.11
N MET A 432 4.93 -20.08 0.71
CA MET A 432 4.43 -18.74 0.54
C MET A 432 4.31 -18.42 -0.95
N PRO A 433 3.36 -17.56 -1.31
CA PRO A 433 3.15 -17.24 -2.71
C PRO A 433 4.32 -16.39 -3.22
N SER A 434 4.90 -16.73 -4.39
CA SER A 434 6.07 -16.05 -5.00
C SER A 434 6.14 -14.54 -4.89
N GLY A 435 7.32 -13.97 -5.13
CA GLY A 435 7.50 -12.56 -5.46
C GLY A 435 6.70 -12.10 -6.68
N SER A 436 6.36 -12.99 -7.61
CA SER A 436 5.34 -12.73 -8.64
C SER A 436 3.96 -12.51 -8.02
N TYR A 437 3.59 -13.29 -7.01
CA TYR A 437 2.36 -13.14 -6.21
C TYR A 437 2.37 -11.89 -5.32
N MET A 438 3.52 -11.48 -4.76
CA MET A 438 3.67 -10.20 -4.07
C MET A 438 3.68 -9.03 -5.04
N ASN A 439 4.30 -9.11 -6.22
CA ASN A 439 4.17 -8.11 -7.30
C ASN A 439 2.74 -8.04 -7.87
N LEU A 440 1.95 -9.08 -7.64
CA LEU A 440 0.52 -9.11 -7.92
C LEU A 440 -0.31 -8.52 -6.77
N ALA A 441 0.20 -8.48 -5.54
CA ALA A 441 -0.42 -7.90 -4.34
C ALA A 441 0.13 -6.50 -3.98
N THR A 442 1.26 -6.09 -4.53
CA THR A 442 1.83 -4.75 -4.49
C THR A 442 1.93 -4.24 -5.92
N ASP A 443 0.83 -3.66 -6.40
CA ASP A 443 0.99 -2.45 -7.17
C ASP A 443 -0.19 -1.47 -7.02
N ALA A 444 0.01 -0.53 -6.10
CA ALA A 444 -0.39 0.86 -6.32
C ALA A 444 0.85 1.72 -6.04
N ILE A 445 1.85 1.64 -6.93
CA ILE A 445 2.96 2.56 -7.26
C ILE A 445 4.13 1.71 -7.80
N GLN A 446 4.23 1.52 -9.12
CA GLN A 446 5.51 1.60 -9.83
C GLN A 446 5.39 2.29 -11.20
N VAL A 447 6.08 3.43 -11.23
CA VAL A 447 6.58 4.09 -12.42
C VAL A 447 7.65 3.20 -13.04
N SER A 448 7.44 2.75 -14.27
CA SER A 448 8.52 2.72 -15.26
C SER A 448 8.27 3.87 -16.25
N ASP A 449 8.97 4.97 -16.03
CA ASP A 449 9.47 5.74 -17.15
C ASP A 449 10.63 4.92 -17.71
N CYS A 450 10.60 4.60 -19.01
CA CYS A 450 11.67 4.97 -19.93
C CYS A 450 11.38 4.49 -21.37
N TYR A 451 11.09 5.48 -22.23
CA TYR A 451 11.45 5.62 -23.64
C TYR A 451 10.89 4.70 -24.74
N ASP A 452 10.48 5.40 -25.80
CA ASP A 452 10.03 4.97 -27.12
C ASP A 452 10.91 3.89 -27.75
N SER A 453 10.25 2.87 -28.30
CA SER A 453 10.56 2.37 -29.62
C SER A 453 9.28 1.82 -30.23
N SER A 454 9.06 2.25 -31.46
CA SER A 454 7.95 1.99 -32.38
C SER A 454 7.59 0.52 -32.58
N ASP A 455 6.42 0.33 -33.21
CA ASP A 455 5.80 -0.89 -33.73
C ASP A 455 4.96 -1.64 -32.69
N GLY A 456 3.67 -1.91 -32.86
CA GLY A 456 2.79 -1.89 -34.00
C GLY A 456 1.79 -3.03 -33.77
N GLY A 457 0.48 -2.74 -33.86
CA GLY A 457 -0.60 -3.75 -33.92
C GLY A 457 -0.90 -4.52 -32.63
N ASP A 458 -1.99 -4.17 -31.94
CA ASP A 458 -3.22 -4.98 -31.98
C ASP A 458 -4.18 -4.54 -30.88
N ASP A 459 -5.39 -4.24 -31.36
CA ASP A 459 -6.55 -3.75 -30.65
C ASP A 459 -7.12 -4.79 -29.67
N ASP A 460 -7.27 -4.42 -28.38
CA ASP A 460 -8.47 -4.76 -27.60
C ASP A 460 -8.51 -3.95 -26.28
N TYR A 461 -9.06 -2.73 -26.31
CA TYR A 461 -9.41 -1.97 -25.11
C TYR A 461 -10.92 -1.69 -25.10
N SER A 462 -11.64 -2.53 -24.36
CA SER A 462 -13.04 -2.34 -24.04
C SER A 462 -13.24 -1.09 -23.18
N ARG A 463 -13.80 -0.06 -23.83
CA ARG A 463 -14.66 1.03 -23.34
C ARG A 463 -14.80 1.18 -21.81
N TYR A 464 -14.10 2.17 -21.27
CA TYR A 464 -14.61 2.96 -20.15
C TYR A 464 -15.34 4.18 -20.73
N SER A 465 -16.65 4.06 -20.95
CA SER A 465 -17.51 5.23 -21.16
C SER A 465 -18.12 5.60 -19.82
N LEU A 466 -17.70 6.73 -19.25
CA LEU A 466 -18.43 7.43 -18.21
C LEU A 466 -19.42 8.34 -18.94
N SER A 467 -20.71 8.02 -18.81
CA SER A 467 -21.81 8.94 -19.12
C SER A 467 -21.82 10.10 -18.15
#